data_AF-A0AAD8VHB2-F1
#
_entry.id   AF-A0AAD8VHB2-F1
#
_cell.length_a   1.000
_cell.length_b   1.000
_cell.length_c   1.000
_cell.angle_alpha   90.00
_cell.angle_beta   90.00
_cell.angle_gamma   90.00
#
_symmetry.space_group_name_H-M   'P 1'
#
loop_
_entity.id
_entity.type
_entity.pdbx_description
1 polymer ?
#
loop_
_entity_poly.entity_id
_entity_poly.type
_entity_poly.pdbx_seq_one_letter_code
_entity_poly.pdbx_strand_id
1 'polypeptide(L)'
;MVVLLGAHTVGVTHCIKIKKTRLYSYGGKPNSTDPSLDPSDAAVYKKFVCPNTASSDNNILYLDTQSSVSRIDNSYYKRLQGRHGVLSVDQNLYANGASTKKHVDNLANNVIDFSSLFPKALIKLSELKVLTGTQGEVRKPPEQHDGFPY
;
A
#
# COMPACT_ATOMS: atom_id res chain seq x y z
N MET A 1 -7.06 -6.78 -9.37
CA MET A 1 -6.99 -5.95 -8.15
C MET A 1 -5.94 -6.47 -7.18
N VAL A 2 -6.04 -7.71 -6.67
CA VAL A 2 -5.09 -8.30 -5.68
C VAL A 2 -3.63 -8.15 -6.12
N VAL A 3 -3.30 -8.56 -7.34
CA VAL A 3 -1.93 -8.51 -7.88
C VAL A 3 -1.36 -7.08 -7.92
N LEU A 4 -2.15 -6.09 -8.36
CA LEU A 4 -1.70 -4.70 -8.48
C LEU A 4 -1.41 -4.05 -7.12
N LEU A 5 -2.14 -4.43 -6.07
CA LEU A 5 -1.87 -3.96 -4.72
C LEU A 5 -0.51 -4.46 -4.18
N GLY A 6 0.07 -5.50 -4.77
CA GLY A 6 1.46 -5.89 -4.53
C GLY A 6 2.49 -4.78 -4.81
N ALA A 7 2.13 -3.72 -5.55
CA ALA A 7 2.99 -2.54 -5.70
C ALA A 7 3.35 -1.88 -4.36
N HIS A 8 2.55 -2.08 -3.31
CA HIS A 8 2.83 -1.59 -1.97
C HIS A 8 4.06 -2.24 -1.32
N THR A 9 4.69 -3.25 -1.94
CA THR A 9 5.94 -3.84 -1.46
C THR A 9 7.12 -2.85 -1.39
N VAL A 10 7.14 -1.81 -2.24
CA VAL A 10 8.20 -0.77 -2.27
C VAL A 10 7.76 0.58 -1.68
N GLY A 11 6.51 0.72 -1.26
CA GLY A 11 5.88 2.01 -0.98
C GLY A 11 5.93 2.45 0.48
N VAL A 12 5.60 3.73 0.70
CA VAL A 12 5.36 4.31 2.02
C VAL A 12 3.97 4.95 2.10
N THR A 13 3.49 5.16 3.30
CA THR A 13 2.30 5.96 3.58
C THR A 13 2.53 6.90 4.75
N HIS A 14 1.77 7.98 4.80
CA HIS A 14 1.79 8.91 5.92
C HIS A 14 0.82 8.46 7.01
N CYS A 15 1.18 8.69 8.28
CA CYS A 15 0.37 8.33 9.44
C CYS A 15 -1.07 8.84 9.35
N ILE A 16 -1.31 10.01 8.77
CA ILE A 16 -2.67 10.56 8.58
C ILE A 16 -3.62 9.58 7.85
N LYS A 17 -3.09 8.68 7.02
CA LYS A 17 -3.87 7.68 6.27
C LYS A 17 -4.37 6.51 7.12
N ILE A 18 -3.74 6.26 8.29
CA ILE A 18 -4.08 5.12 9.16
C ILE A 18 -4.52 5.51 10.57
N LYS A 19 -4.19 6.72 11.05
CA LYS A 19 -4.49 7.14 12.43
C LYS A 19 -5.96 6.98 12.78
N LYS A 20 -6.84 7.59 11.99
CA LYS A 20 -8.29 7.54 12.21
C LYS A 20 -8.85 6.16 11.92
N THR A 21 -8.50 5.61 10.76
CA THR A 21 -9.10 4.39 10.21
C THR A 21 -8.63 3.13 10.91
N ARG A 22 -7.45 3.12 11.54
CA ARG A 22 -6.86 1.90 12.12
C ARG A 22 -6.37 2.01 13.55
N LEU A 23 -5.85 3.16 13.98
CA LEU A 23 -5.18 3.26 15.28
C LEU A 23 -6.09 3.79 16.40
N TYR A 24 -6.85 4.85 16.15
CA TYR A 24 -7.49 5.63 17.22
C TYR A 24 -9.01 5.81 17.08
N SER A 25 -9.61 5.52 15.93
CA SER A 25 -11.06 5.73 15.71
C SER A 25 -11.68 4.68 14.79
N TYR A 26 -11.27 3.42 14.94
CA TYR A 26 -11.75 2.32 14.12
C TYR A 26 -13.28 2.20 14.18
N GLY A 27 -13.91 2.02 13.02
CA GLY A 27 -15.38 1.94 12.91
C GLY A 27 -16.12 3.15 13.48
N GLY A 28 -15.46 4.32 13.59
CA GLY A 28 -16.03 5.54 14.17
C GLY A 28 -16.05 5.58 15.69
N LYS A 29 -15.50 4.57 16.38
CA LYS A 29 -15.48 4.50 17.85
C LYS A 29 -14.20 5.15 18.39
N PRO A 30 -14.27 6.19 19.25
CA PRO A 30 -13.08 6.80 19.84
C PRO A 30 -12.21 5.79 20.60
N ASN A 31 -10.90 5.97 20.56
CA ASN A 31 -9.89 5.13 21.21
C ASN A 31 -9.92 3.65 20.82
N SER A 32 -10.57 3.30 19.70
CA SER A 32 -10.60 1.93 19.19
C SER A 32 -9.56 1.70 18.09
N THR A 33 -8.97 0.50 18.11
CA THR A 33 -7.98 0.03 17.14
C THR A 33 -8.59 -1.06 16.28
N ASP A 34 -8.21 -1.07 15.00
CA ASP A 34 -8.64 -2.08 14.04
C ASP A 34 -8.24 -3.49 14.51
N PRO A 35 -9.21 -4.38 14.78
CA PRO A 35 -8.93 -5.72 15.25
C PRO A 35 -8.28 -6.61 14.18
N SER A 36 -8.19 -6.15 12.92
CA SER A 36 -7.46 -6.85 11.86
C SER A 36 -5.99 -6.46 11.76
N LEU A 37 -5.53 -5.40 12.45
CA LEU A 37 -4.11 -5.04 12.56
C LEU A 37 -3.45 -5.86 13.67
N ASP A 38 -2.22 -6.32 13.47
CA ASP A 38 -1.46 -6.97 14.54
C ASP A 38 -1.36 -6.05 15.79
N PRO A 39 -1.67 -6.53 17.01
CA PRO A 39 -1.65 -5.70 18.20
C PRO A 39 -0.27 -5.13 18.54
N SER A 40 0.81 -5.85 18.21
CA SER A 40 2.18 -5.41 18.46
C SER A 40 2.55 -4.28 17.50
N ASP A 41 2.22 -4.42 16.21
CA ASP A 41 2.37 -3.34 15.23
C ASP A 41 1.58 -2.10 15.65
N ALA A 42 0.32 -2.28 16.06
CA ALA A 42 -0.51 -1.17 16.52
C ALA A 42 0.12 -0.46 17.73
N ALA A 43 0.66 -1.20 18.70
CA ALA A 43 1.33 -0.62 19.85
C ALA A 43 2.60 0.15 19.45
N VAL A 44 3.42 -0.42 18.56
CA VAL A 44 4.64 0.22 18.05
C VAL A 44 4.30 1.50 17.27
N TYR A 45 3.33 1.43 16.35
CA TYR A 45 2.93 2.59 15.55
C TYR A 45 2.41 3.70 16.46
N LYS A 46 1.53 3.40 17.41
CA LYS A 46 0.99 4.41 18.33
C LYS A 46 2.07 5.06 19.19
N LYS A 47 3.03 4.28 19.68
CA LYS A 47 4.03 4.76 20.63
C LYS A 47 5.16 5.55 19.94
N PHE A 48 5.60 5.11 18.77
CA PHE A 48 6.86 5.57 18.19
C PHE A 48 6.73 6.31 16.86
N VAL A 49 5.72 6.01 16.04
CA VAL A 49 5.68 6.51 14.65
C VAL A 49 4.50 7.44 14.41
N CYS A 50 3.31 7.02 14.80
CA CYS A 50 2.04 7.73 14.63
C CYS A 50 1.34 8.02 15.98
N PRO A 51 1.95 8.76 16.93
CA PRO A 51 1.22 9.27 18.11
C PRO A 51 -0.07 10.00 17.74
N ASN A 52 -1.04 10.09 18.65
CA ASN A 52 -2.31 10.78 18.38
C ASN A 52 -2.18 12.31 18.47
N THR A 53 -1.26 12.88 17.69
CA THR A 53 -0.98 14.33 17.62
C THR A 53 -0.88 14.78 16.17
N ALA A 54 -1.28 16.00 15.86
CA ALA A 54 -1.18 16.54 14.49
C ALA A 54 0.28 16.58 13.97
N SER A 55 1.25 16.80 14.87
CA SER A 55 2.68 16.86 14.52
C SER A 55 3.22 15.58 13.89
N SER A 56 2.58 14.43 14.11
CA SER A 56 3.01 13.15 13.54
C SER A 56 2.20 12.73 12.31
N ASP A 57 1.33 13.59 11.77
CA ASP A 57 0.50 13.25 10.60
C ASP A 57 1.32 12.95 9.35
N ASN A 58 2.45 13.64 9.19
CA ASN A 58 3.37 13.50 8.07
C ASN A 58 4.45 12.43 8.28
N ASN A 59 4.53 11.80 9.47
CA ASN A 59 5.46 10.70 9.71
C ASN A 59 5.15 9.54 8.75
N ILE A 60 6.20 8.87 8.29
CA ILE A 60 6.10 7.82 7.27
C ILE A 60 6.08 6.42 7.90
N LEU A 61 5.36 5.51 7.25
CA LEU A 61 5.39 4.08 7.49
C LEU A 61 5.68 3.37 6.16
N TYR A 62 6.58 2.40 6.19
CA TYR A 62 6.76 1.48 5.08
C TYR A 62 5.52 0.58 4.97
N LEU A 63 4.97 0.46 3.76
CA LEU A 63 3.82 -0.40 3.49
C LEU A 63 4.17 -1.89 3.54
N ASP A 64 5.47 -2.20 3.45
CA ASP A 64 6.08 -3.51 3.59
C ASP A 64 7.34 -3.41 4.50
N THR A 65 8.22 -4.41 4.47
CA THR A 65 9.45 -4.38 5.27
C THR A 65 10.40 -3.30 4.75
N GLN A 66 11.21 -2.73 5.64
CA GLN A 66 12.22 -1.74 5.23
C GLN A 66 13.24 -2.34 4.24
N SER A 67 13.48 -3.65 4.31
CA SER A 67 14.34 -4.37 3.36
C SER A 67 13.72 -4.54 1.97
N SER A 68 12.39 -4.46 1.84
CA SER A 68 11.67 -4.63 0.58
C SER A 68 11.55 -3.32 -0.23
N VAL A 69 11.87 -2.16 0.36
CA VAL A 69 11.76 -0.84 -0.31
C VAL A 69 12.50 -0.75 -1.65
N SER A 70 13.56 -1.55 -1.83
CA SER A 70 14.35 -1.60 -3.07
C SER A 70 14.04 -2.82 -3.96
N ARG A 71 13.03 -3.63 -3.61
CA ARG A 71 12.74 -4.92 -4.26
C ARG A 71 11.24 -5.11 -4.44
N ILE A 72 10.82 -5.37 -5.67
CA ILE A 72 9.45 -5.82 -5.93
C ILE A 72 9.40 -7.33 -5.65
N ASP A 73 8.91 -7.71 -4.47
CA ASP A 73 8.81 -9.10 -4.05
C ASP A 73 7.45 -9.44 -3.43
N ASN A 74 7.28 -10.71 -3.03
CA ASN A 74 6.01 -11.20 -2.51
C ASN A 74 5.87 -11.05 -0.98
N SER A 75 6.80 -10.36 -0.30
CA SER A 75 6.76 -10.20 1.15
C SER A 75 5.53 -9.40 1.61
N TYR A 76 5.05 -8.46 0.79
CA TYR A 76 3.76 -7.80 0.97
C TYR A 76 2.64 -8.80 1.27
N TYR A 77 2.48 -9.86 0.46
CA TYR A 77 1.42 -10.85 0.66
C TYR A 77 1.64 -11.71 1.91
N LYS A 78 2.90 -12.07 2.21
CA LYS A 78 3.26 -12.79 3.44
C LYS A 78 2.89 -11.99 4.68
N ARG A 79 3.09 -10.67 4.65
CA ARG A 79 2.70 -9.76 5.73
C ARG A 79 1.19 -9.72 5.95
N LEU A 80 0.39 -9.75 4.88
CA LEU A 80 -1.07 -9.78 5.02
C LEU A 80 -1.56 -11.02 5.76
N GLN A 81 -0.91 -12.18 5.55
CA GLN A 81 -1.24 -13.42 6.26
C GLN A 81 -1.03 -13.28 7.78
N GLY A 82 -0.04 -12.49 8.19
CA GLY A 82 0.30 -12.20 9.59
C GLY A 82 -0.39 -10.97 10.19
N ARG A 83 -1.40 -10.38 9.53
CA ARG A 83 -2.08 -9.14 9.99
C ARG A 83 -1.19 -7.88 10.01
N HIS A 84 -0.12 -7.88 9.22
CA HIS A 84 0.85 -6.78 9.14
C HIS A 84 0.61 -5.83 7.95
N GLY A 85 -0.54 -5.90 7.29
CA GLY A 85 -0.91 -4.94 6.25
C GLY A 85 -1.13 -3.56 6.87
N VAL A 86 -0.50 -2.51 6.36
CA VAL A 86 -0.53 -1.17 6.97
C VAL A 86 -1.86 -0.46 6.69
N LEU A 87 -2.27 -0.38 5.43
CA LEU A 87 -3.54 0.25 5.06
C LEU A 87 -4.70 -0.71 5.27
N SER A 88 -5.88 -0.18 5.58
CA SER A 88 -7.09 -1.01 5.73
C SER A 88 -7.41 -1.77 4.44
N VAL A 89 -7.22 -1.13 3.27
CA VAL A 89 -7.45 -1.77 1.96
C VAL A 89 -6.54 -2.96 1.72
N ASP A 90 -5.32 -2.93 2.25
CA ASP A 90 -4.37 -4.04 2.14
C ASP A 90 -4.83 -5.22 2.99
N GLN A 91 -5.07 -4.98 4.29
CA GLN A 91 -5.46 -6.05 5.19
C GLN A 91 -6.81 -6.68 4.83
N ASN A 92 -7.71 -5.90 4.22
CA ASN A 92 -9.00 -6.37 3.72
C ASN A 92 -8.87 -7.43 2.62
N LEU A 93 -7.75 -7.48 1.86
CA LEU A 93 -7.53 -8.54 0.88
C LEU A 93 -7.50 -9.92 1.52
N TYR A 94 -6.98 -10.00 2.74
CA TYR A 94 -6.88 -11.25 3.50
C TYR A 94 -8.05 -11.46 4.48
N ALA A 95 -8.55 -10.37 5.07
CA ALA A 95 -9.58 -10.43 6.11
C ALA A 95 -11.02 -10.61 5.59
N ASN A 96 -11.37 -10.03 4.42
CA ASN A 96 -12.77 -9.81 4.05
C ASN A 96 -13.21 -10.51 2.74
N GLY A 97 -12.83 -11.78 2.55
CA GLY A 97 -13.40 -12.60 1.46
C GLY A 97 -12.57 -13.84 1.10
N ALA A 98 -13.24 -14.98 0.92
CA ALA A 98 -12.58 -16.25 0.61
C ALA A 98 -11.80 -16.20 -0.72
N SER A 99 -12.32 -15.50 -1.74
CA SER A 99 -11.68 -15.40 -3.05
C SER A 99 -10.37 -14.61 -3.01
N THR A 100 -10.38 -13.39 -2.44
CA THR A 100 -9.17 -12.56 -2.33
C THR A 100 -8.14 -13.20 -1.40
N LYS A 101 -8.60 -13.82 -0.30
CA LYS A 101 -7.72 -14.56 0.61
C LYS A 101 -6.94 -15.67 -0.11
N LYS A 102 -7.62 -16.49 -0.93
CA LYS A 102 -6.96 -17.54 -1.72
C LYS A 102 -5.88 -16.98 -2.67
N HIS A 103 -6.12 -15.83 -3.27
CA HIS A 103 -5.12 -15.19 -4.14
C HIS A 103 -3.92 -14.68 -3.33
N VAL A 104 -4.17 -14.08 -2.16
CA VAL A 104 -3.09 -13.67 -1.24
C VAL A 104 -2.26 -14.89 -0.80
N ASP A 105 -2.91 -16.00 -0.44
CA ASP A 105 -2.22 -17.23 -0.04
C ASP A 105 -1.34 -17.79 -1.17
N ASN A 106 -1.84 -17.83 -2.40
CA ASN A 106 -1.04 -18.28 -3.55
C ASN A 106 0.18 -17.36 -3.79
N LEU A 107 -0.05 -16.05 -3.82
CA LEU A 107 1.02 -15.07 -4.08
C LEU A 107 2.06 -15.02 -2.95
N ALA A 108 1.66 -15.23 -1.70
CA ALA A 108 2.56 -15.32 -0.55
C ALA A 108 3.44 -16.58 -0.59
N ASN A 109 2.87 -17.72 -0.98
CA ASN A 109 3.55 -19.01 -0.97
C ASN A 109 4.38 -19.29 -2.24
N ASN A 110 4.15 -18.56 -3.34
CA ASN A 110 4.85 -18.77 -4.59
C ASN A 110 5.42 -17.44 -5.15
N VAL A 111 6.74 -17.29 -5.04
CA VAL A 111 7.46 -16.11 -5.55
C VAL A 111 7.37 -15.98 -7.08
N ILE A 112 7.26 -17.10 -7.80
CA ILE A 112 7.17 -17.14 -9.27
C ILE A 112 5.79 -16.63 -9.73
N ASP A 113 4.73 -16.92 -8.99
CA ASP A 113 3.39 -16.43 -9.32
C ASP A 113 3.34 -14.91 -9.25
N PHE A 114 3.87 -14.30 -8.18
CA PHE A 114 3.88 -12.84 -8.08
C PHE A 114 4.76 -12.19 -9.17
N SER A 115 6.00 -12.65 -9.34
CA SER A 115 6.93 -12.06 -10.30
C SER A 115 6.46 -12.21 -11.76
N SER A 116 5.68 -13.23 -12.08
CA SER A 116 5.11 -13.44 -13.41
C SER A 116 3.77 -12.71 -13.64
N LEU A 117 2.92 -12.58 -12.61
CA LEU A 117 1.60 -11.96 -12.73
C LEU A 117 1.65 -10.43 -12.61
N PHE A 118 2.57 -9.89 -11.82
CA PHE A 118 2.63 -8.44 -11.56
C PHE A 118 2.92 -7.63 -12.83
N PRO A 119 3.92 -7.95 -13.67
CA PRO A 119 4.14 -7.25 -14.93
C PRO A 119 2.95 -7.34 -15.89
N LYS A 120 2.31 -8.53 -15.98
CA LYS A 120 1.10 -8.73 -16.80
C LYS A 120 -0.06 -7.83 -16.34
N ALA A 121 -0.21 -7.66 -15.03
CA ALA A 121 -1.22 -6.77 -14.48
C ALA A 121 -0.94 -5.30 -14.80
N LEU A 122 0.33 -4.88 -14.79
CA LEU A 122 0.73 -3.52 -15.19
C LEU A 122 0.50 -3.26 -16.67
N ILE A 123 0.83 -4.22 -17.56
CA ILE A 123 0.54 -4.10 -19.00
C ILE A 123 -0.96 -3.90 -19.22
N LYS A 124 -1.79 -4.76 -18.63
CA LYS A 124 -3.26 -4.64 -18.72
C LYS A 124 -3.78 -3.30 -18.17
N LEU A 125 -3.15 -2.76 -17.12
CA LEU A 125 -3.51 -1.45 -16.58
C LEU A 125 -3.09 -0.32 -17.53
N SER A 126 -1.92 -0.42 -18.16
CA SER A 126 -1.39 0.59 -19.08
C SER A 126 -2.21 0.74 -20.36
N GLU A 127 -2.96 -0.28 -20.75
CA GLU A 127 -3.83 -0.29 -21.93
C GLU A 127 -5.22 0.30 -21.64
N LEU A 128 -5.52 0.64 -20.38
CA LEU A 128 -6.85 1.09 -19.99
C LEU A 128 -7.13 2.50 -20.52
N LYS A 129 -8.07 2.61 -21.46
CA LYS A 129 -8.56 3.89 -22.02
C LYS A 129 -7.44 4.77 -22.61
N VAL A 130 -6.43 4.16 -23.21
CA VAL A 130 -5.36 4.88 -23.90
C VAL A 130 -5.90 5.65 -25.10
N LEU A 131 -5.34 6.84 -25.32
CA LEU A 131 -5.56 7.61 -26.54
C LEU A 131 -4.65 7.06 -27.64
N THR A 132 -5.20 6.81 -28.82
CA THR A 132 -4.48 6.18 -29.94
C THR A 132 -4.67 6.96 -31.24
N GLY A 133 -3.76 6.76 -32.20
CA GLY A 133 -3.81 7.44 -33.50
C GLY A 133 -3.69 8.96 -33.32
N THR A 134 -4.72 9.69 -33.73
CA THR A 134 -4.77 11.16 -33.64
C THR A 134 -5.50 11.66 -32.39
N GLN A 135 -5.81 10.78 -31.44
CA GLN A 135 -6.41 11.16 -30.17
C GLN A 135 -5.34 11.69 -29.21
N GLY A 136 -5.54 12.89 -28.67
CA GLY A 136 -4.58 13.52 -27.75
C GLY A 136 -3.38 14.17 -28.45
N GLU A 137 -2.28 14.29 -27.73
CA GLU A 137 -1.05 14.96 -28.19
C GLU A 137 0.19 14.37 -27.51
N VAL A 138 1.37 14.59 -28.11
CA VAL A 138 2.66 14.36 -27.44
C VAL A 138 3.00 15.60 -26.63
N ARG A 139 2.93 15.50 -25.30
CA ARG A 139 3.20 16.64 -24.40
C ARG A 139 4.65 17.12 -24.53
N LYS A 140 4.82 18.43 -24.61
CA LYS A 140 6.13 19.07 -24.50
C LYS A 140 6.67 18.89 -23.07
N PRO A 141 8.00 18.90 -22.88
CA PRO A 141 8.60 18.94 -21.54
C PRO A 141 8.03 20.11 -20.72
N PRO A 142 7.99 20.01 -19.38
CA PRO A 142 7.65 21.15 -18.54
C PRO A 142 8.57 22.33 -18.90
N GLU A 143 7.99 23.51 -19.13
CA GLU A 143 8.80 24.72 -19.30
C GLU A 143 9.65 24.91 -18.04
N GLN A 144 10.98 25.02 -18.22
CA GLN A 144 11.82 25.56 -17.16
C GLN A 144 11.44 27.03 -17.04
N HIS A 145 10.58 27.37 -16.08
CA HIS A 145 10.49 28.74 -15.62
C HIS A 145 11.83 29.07 -14.95
N ASP A 146 12.69 29.77 -15.68
CA ASP A 146 13.91 30.39 -15.16
C ASP A 146 13.55 31.21 -13.92
N GLY A 147 13.93 30.75 -12.72
CA GLY A 147 13.90 31.65 -11.55
C GLY A 147 13.73 31.09 -10.14
N PHE A 148 13.70 29.78 -9.87
CA PHE A 148 13.70 29.30 -8.48
C PHE A 148 14.86 28.33 -8.20
N PRO A 149 15.87 28.74 -7.38
CA PRO A 149 16.83 27.81 -6.84
C PRO A 149 16.20 27.03 -5.68
N TYR A 150 16.64 25.78 -5.54
CA TYR A 150 16.43 24.95 -4.35
C TYR A 150 16.98 25.63 -3.08
#